data_AF-A0A0G0G8C1-F1
#
_entry.id   AF-A0A0G0G8C1-F1
#
_cell.length_a   1.000
_cell.length_b   1.000
_cell.length_c   1.000
_cell.angle_alpha   90.00
_cell.angle_beta   90.00
_cell.angle_gamma   90.00
#
_symmetry.space_group_name_H-M   'P 1'
#
loop_
_entity.id
_entity.type
_entity.pdbx_description
1 polymer ?
#
loop_
_entity_poly.entity_id
_entity_poly.type
_entity_poly.pdbx_seq_one_letter_code
_entity_poly.pdbx_strand_id
1 'polypeptide(L)' 'MIRRFSKRRQDNRKFYRINDRIFASQLRVLDAEGKQIGVLTRFEALRKARELGVDLVEVAALANPPVV' A
#
# COMPACT_ATOMS: atom_id res chain seq x y z
N MET A 1 -19.15 -40.45 -14.91
CA MET A 1 -18.42 -39.24 -15.37
C MET A 1 -18.47 -38.19 -14.25
N ILE A 2 -17.45 -38.14 -13.38
CA ILE A 2 -17.44 -37.20 -12.24
C ILE A 2 -16.63 -35.98 -12.65
N ARG A 3 -17.31 -34.83 -12.78
CA ARG A 3 -16.69 -33.53 -13.08
C ARG A 3 -15.77 -33.16 -11.91
N ARG A 4 -14.45 -33.28 -12.12
CA ARG A 4 -13.44 -32.71 -11.22
C ARG A 4 -13.56 -31.19 -11.29
N PHE A 5 -14.30 -30.61 -10.35
CA PHE A 5 -14.19 -29.19 -10.06
C PHE A 5 -12.83 -28.96 -9.40
N SER A 6 -11.79 -28.78 -10.22
CA SER A 6 -10.54 -28.21 -9.74
C SER A 6 -10.85 -26.80 -9.27
N LYS A 7 -11.08 -26.65 -7.96
CA LYS A 7 -11.19 -25.37 -7.27
C LYS A 7 -9.90 -24.61 -7.60
N ARG A 8 -9.95 -23.70 -8.58
CA ARG A 8 -8.84 -22.79 -8.87
C ARG A 8 -8.48 -22.18 -7.53
N ARG A 9 -7.28 -22.45 -7.03
CA ARG A 9 -6.74 -21.76 -5.85
C ARG A 9 -6.80 -20.29 -6.20
N GLN A 10 -7.80 -19.60 -5.66
CA GLN A 10 -7.97 -18.17 -5.84
C GLN A 10 -6.70 -17.58 -5.25
N ASP A 11 -5.82 -17.08 -6.11
CA ASP A 11 -4.58 -16.47 -5.70
C ASP A 11 -4.97 -15.22 -4.90
N ASN A 12 -5.06 -15.38 -3.57
CA ASN A 12 -5.61 -14.40 -2.64
C ASN A 12 -4.60 -13.26 -2.39
N ARG A 13 -3.80 -12.92 -3.40
CA ARG A 13 -2.84 -11.81 -3.37
C ARG A 13 -3.65 -10.53 -3.37
N LYS A 14 -3.79 -9.94 -2.18
CA LYS A 14 -4.25 -8.57 -2.04
C LYS A 14 -3.28 -7.69 -2.84
N PHE A 15 -3.76 -7.08 -3.90
CA PHE A 15 -2.98 -6.13 -4.69
C PHE A 15 -2.97 -4.79 -3.98
N TYR A 16 -1.85 -4.46 -3.34
CA TYR A 16 -1.62 -3.14 -2.76
C TYR A 16 -1.10 -2.18 -3.83
N ARG A 17 -1.51 -0.91 -3.76
CA ARG A 17 -0.87 0.15 -4.54
C ARG A 17 0.46 0.49 -3.87
N ILE A 18 1.49 0.69 -4.68
CA ILE A 18 2.82 1.03 -4.20
C ILE A 18 3.36 2.24 -4.94
N ASN A 19 4.18 3.03 -4.25
CA ASN A 19 4.94 4.15 -4.81
C ASN A 19 4.10 5.06 -5.72
N ASP A 20 4.49 5.18 -6.99
CA ASP A 20 3.84 6.07 -7.96
C ASP A 20 2.39 5.69 -8.27
N ARG A 21 1.94 4.48 -7.92
CA ARG A 21 0.55 4.06 -8.07
C ARG A 21 -0.38 4.59 -6.97
N ILE A 22 0.17 5.24 -5.94
CA ILE A 22 -0.60 5.91 -4.89
C ILE A 22 -0.91 7.32 -5.39
N PHE A 23 -2.18 7.72 -5.50
CA PHE A 23 -2.57 8.98 -6.16
C PHE A 23 -3.08 10.08 -5.22
N ALA A 24 -3.35 9.77 -3.95
CA ALA A 24 -3.85 10.77 -3.00
C ALA A 24 -2.81 11.88 -2.76
N SER A 25 -3.29 13.12 -2.61
CA SER A 25 -2.43 14.30 -2.42
C SER A 25 -1.76 14.34 -1.04
N GLN A 26 -2.45 13.81 -0.03
CA GLN A 26 -2.02 13.71 1.37
C GLN A 26 -2.10 12.26 1.80
N LEU A 27 -1.11 11.80 2.56
CA LEU A 27 -0.96 10.41 2.99
C LEU A 27 -0.62 10.40 4.49
N ARG A 28 -1.29 9.54 5.26
CA ARG A 28 -0.87 9.21 6.64
C ARG A 28 0.22 8.16 6.54
N VAL A 29 1.46 8.56 6.81
CA VAL A 29 2.65 7.72 6.63
C VAL A 29 3.03 7.05 7.93
N LEU A 30 3.21 5.73 7.87
CA LEU A 30 3.78 4.91 8.93
C LEU A 30 5.24 4.56 8.60
N ASP A 31 6.06 4.33 9.61
CA ASP A 31 7.35 3.66 9.42
C ASP A 31 7.20 2.13 9.37
N ALA A 32 8.32 1.42 9.21
CA ALA A 32 8.33 -0.04 9.11
C ALA A 32 7.84 -0.74 10.38
N GLU A 33 7.90 -0.05 11.53
CA GLU A 33 7.43 -0.52 12.82
C GLU A 33 5.94 -0.19 13.06
N GLY A 34 5.30 0.49 12.10
CA GLY A 34 3.89 0.90 12.17
C GLY A 34 3.66 2.16 13.00
N LYS A 35 4.73 2.87 13.42
CA LYS A 35 4.61 4.14 14.12
C LYS A 35 4.32 5.26 13.12
N GLN A 36 3.41 6.14 13.52
CA GLN A 36 3.00 7.26 12.68
C GLN A 36 4.12 8.30 12.59
N ILE A 37 4.61 8.54 11.37
CA ILE A 37 5.53 9.63 11.05
C ILE A 37 4.75 10.95 10.99
N GLY A 38 3.56 10.92 10.37
CA GLY A 38 2.71 12.10 10.21
C GLY A 38 1.82 12.03 8.97
N VAL A 39 1.14 13.14 8.68
CA VAL A 39 0.48 13.33 7.39
C VAL A 39 1.44 14.10 6.48
N LEU A 40 1.82 13.49 5.36
CA LEU A 40 2.77 14.04 4.40
C LEU A 40 2.10 14.21 3.05
N THR A 41 2.64 15.10 2.22
CA THR A 41 2.30 15.09 0.79
C THR A 41 2.78 13.79 0.15
N ARG A 42 2.15 13.40 -0.96
CA ARG A 42 2.62 12.28 -1.80
C ARG A 42 4.11 12.41 -2.16
N PHE A 43 4.54 13.62 -2.51
CA PHE A 43 5.92 13.87 -2.92
C PHE A 43 6.91 13.64 -1.77
N GLU A 44 6.62 14.17 -0.58
CA GLU A 44 7.46 13.97 0.60
C GLU A 44 7.53 12.52 1.02
N ALA A 45 6.39 11.81 1.01
CA ALA A 45 6.35 10.39 1.33
C ALA A 45 7.23 9.57 0.36
N LEU A 46 7.09 9.82 -0.95
CA LEU A 46 7.89 9.13 -1.98
C LEU A 46 9.38 9.47 -1.85
N ARG A 47 9.73 10.73 -1.55
CA ARG A 47 11.11 11.12 -1.31
C ARG A 47 11.70 10.36 -0.12
N LYS A 48 10.98 10.30 1.00
CA LYS A 48 11.43 9.62 2.21
C LYS A 48 11.61 8.12 1.97
N ALA A 49 10.68 7.48 1.26
CA ALA A 49 10.78 6.08 0.88
C ALA A 49 12.03 5.79 0.04
N ARG A 50 12.35 6.67 -0.93
CA ARG A 50 13.60 6.56 -1.71
C ARG A 50 14.86 6.76 -0.87
N GLU A 51 14.86 7.74 0.04
CA GLU A 51 15.99 8.01 0.95
C GLU A 51 16.27 6.80 1.86
N LEU A 52 15.23 6.06 2.25
CA LEU A 52 15.31 4.86 3.07
C LEU A 52 15.49 3.57 2.27
N GLY A 53 15.41 3.63 0.93
CA GLY A 53 15.48 2.44 0.07
C GLY A 53 14.30 1.47 0.25
N VAL A 54 13.13 1.97 0.65
CA VAL A 54 11.90 1.18 0.87
C VAL A 54 10.79 1.60 -0.08
N ASP A 55 9.76 0.77 -0.22
CA ASP A 55 8.55 1.07 -0.97
C ASP A 55 7.46 1.63 -0.05
N LEU A 56 6.70 2.61 -0.53
CA LEU A 56 5.42 2.96 0.09
C LEU A 56 4.38 1.92 -0.30
N VAL A 57 3.57 1.49 0.67
CA VAL A 57 2.50 0.50 0.44
C VAL A 57 1.20 1.05 1.00
N GLU A 58 0.23 1.31 0.12
CA GLU A 58 -1.11 1.77 0.54
C GLU A 58 -1.87 0.63 1.23
N VAL A 59 -1.86 0.61 2.56
CA VAL A 59 -2.52 -0.41 3.38
C VAL A 59 -4.01 -0.13 3.60
N ALA A 60 -4.42 1.15 3.58
CA ALA A 60 -5.82 1.55 3.76
C ALA A 60 -6.22 2.70 2.82
N ALA A 61 -6.63 2.35 1.60
CA ALA A 61 -7.04 3.29 0.56
C ALA A 61 -8.32 4.09 0.90
N LEU A 62 -9.19 3.55 1.76
CA LEU A 62 -10.48 4.17 2.12
C LEU A 62 -10.36 5.18 3.28
N ALA A 63 -9.20 5.26 3.93
CA ALA A 63 -8.97 6.24 4.98
C ALA A 63 -8.82 7.65 4.38
N ASN A 64 -9.13 8.68 5.17
CA ASN A 64 -8.93 10.08 4.79
C ASN A 64 -8.00 10.79 5.81
N PRO A 65 -6.72 11.05 5.48
CA PRO A 65 -6.00 10.62 4.27
C PRO A 65 -5.70 9.10 4.27
N PRO A 66 -5.41 8.50 3.09
CA PRO A 66 -5.02 7.09 2.99
C PRO A 66 -3.81 6.76 3.86
N VAL A 67 -3.78 5.54 4.40
CA VAL A 67 -2.66 5.06 5.22
C VAL A 67 -1.66 4.32 4.34
N VAL A 68 -0.40 4.73 4.42
CA VAL A 68 0.73 4.22 3.63
C VAL A 68 1.95 3.93 4.49
#